data_AF-A0A3N0ELD7-F1
#
_entry.id   AF-A0A3N0ELD7-F1
#
_cell.length_a   1.000
_cell.length_b   1.000
_cell.length_c   1.000
_cell.angle_alpha   90.00
_cell.angle_beta   90.00
_cell.angle_gamma   90.00
#
_symmetry.space_group_name_H-M   'P 1'
#
loop_
_entity.id
_entity.type
_entity.pdbx_description
1 polymer ?
#
loop_
_entity_poly.entity_id
_entity_poly.type
_entity_poly.pdbx_seq_one_letter_code
_entity_poly.pdbx_strand_id
1 'polypeptide(L)'
;MMRMRQPYLLEWLDILANVTLNPEKTPVQDITVQQVMVVMEKIRKETATIKSKLKHRVFSLTREKHIRILLENHYASIQILLAQVTQRKKNKTFQQEDLKQVLTLLEASLQDLLSFLETWFARYLNLEQLSKRRRNKIPITSPEEKILCSLSTDQTALVLRAADELRILKAKSMRSVFKTIVPYLATPHRQDLSYDSLRAKAYTPEEKDKEIAIAQLQRMIKKIKEY
;
A
#
# COMPACT_ATOMS: atom_id res chain seq x y z
N MET A 1 2.75 21.45 20.23
CA MET A 1 3.93 20.82 19.58
C MET A 1 3.47 20.07 18.33
N MET A 2 3.70 20.62 17.14
CA MET A 2 3.26 20.01 15.87
C MET A 2 4.01 18.70 15.60
N ARG A 3 3.28 17.60 15.42
CA ARG A 3 3.84 16.35 14.87
C ARG A 3 4.19 16.59 13.41
N MET A 4 5.45 16.91 13.11
CA MET A 4 5.94 16.81 11.73
C MET A 4 5.74 15.36 11.26
N ARG A 5 4.84 15.15 10.30
CA ARG A 5 4.74 13.86 9.58
C ARG A 5 6.06 13.68 8.86
N GLN A 6 6.89 12.74 9.31
CA GLN A 6 8.17 12.52 8.66
C GLN A 6 7.93 12.05 7.22
N PRO A 7 8.60 12.64 6.21
CA PRO A 7 8.39 12.30 4.82
C PRO A 7 8.73 10.83 4.59
N TYR A 8 7.93 10.19 3.73
CA TYR A 8 8.08 8.81 3.30
C TYR A 8 9.41 8.68 2.55
N LEU A 9 10.34 7.88 3.07
CA LEU A 9 11.72 7.85 2.55
C LEU A 9 11.82 7.36 1.11
N LEU A 10 10.86 6.55 0.67
CA LEU A 10 10.85 5.95 -0.67
C LEU A 10 9.98 6.74 -1.65
N GLU A 11 9.45 7.90 -1.25
CA GLU A 11 8.50 8.70 -2.05
C GLU A 11 8.98 8.93 -3.49
N TRP A 12 10.25 9.29 -3.65
CA TRP A 12 10.79 9.52 -4.98
C TRP A 12 10.90 8.24 -5.83
N LEU A 13 11.31 7.12 -5.22
CA LEU A 13 11.38 5.82 -5.90
C LEU A 13 9.98 5.28 -6.24
N ASP A 14 9.01 5.55 -5.37
CA ASP A 14 7.61 5.18 -5.55
C ASP A 14 6.97 5.97 -6.69
N ILE A 15 7.18 7.29 -6.76
CA ILE A 15 6.74 8.12 -7.88
C ILE A 15 7.41 7.68 -9.18
N LEU A 16 8.72 7.41 -9.16
CA LEU A 16 9.45 6.93 -10.34
C LEU A 16 8.84 5.62 -10.85
N ALA A 17 8.62 4.65 -9.96
CA ALA A 17 8.04 3.37 -10.33
C ALA A 17 6.59 3.53 -10.79
N ASN A 18 5.75 4.27 -10.05
CA ASN A 18 4.29 4.23 -10.21
C ASN A 18 3.69 5.29 -11.14
N VAL A 19 4.44 6.36 -11.42
CA VAL A 19 4.00 7.48 -12.26
C VAL A 19 4.91 7.62 -13.48
N THR A 20 6.21 7.83 -13.26
CA THR A 20 7.15 8.17 -14.35
C THR A 20 7.43 6.99 -15.29
N LEU A 21 7.57 5.78 -14.75
CA LEU A 21 7.77 4.54 -15.52
C LEU A 21 6.44 3.82 -15.80
N ASN A 22 5.32 4.55 -15.78
CA ASN A 22 4.00 4.00 -16.08
C ASN A 22 3.50 4.44 -17.47
N PRO A 23 3.46 3.53 -18.46
CA PRO A 23 2.97 3.82 -19.81
C PRO A 23 1.48 4.20 -19.88
N GLU A 24 0.70 3.91 -18.85
CA GLU A 24 -0.70 4.33 -18.78
C GLU A 24 -0.87 5.78 -18.27
N LYS A 25 0.19 6.36 -17.68
CA LYS A 25 0.14 7.69 -17.02
C LYS A 25 1.11 8.71 -17.61
N THR A 26 2.12 8.26 -18.34
CA THR A 26 3.15 9.11 -18.94
C THR A 26 3.43 8.61 -20.35
N PRO A 27 3.64 9.48 -21.36
CA PRO A 27 4.12 9.08 -22.67
C PRO A 27 5.60 8.66 -22.57
N VAL A 28 5.84 7.43 -22.14
CA VAL A 28 7.20 6.88 -21.86
C VAL A 28 8.04 6.75 -23.14
N GLN A 29 7.41 6.85 -24.32
CA GLN A 29 8.07 6.78 -25.64
C GLN A 29 8.89 8.03 -25.98
N ASP A 30 8.65 9.16 -25.30
CA ASP A 30 9.34 10.44 -25.53
C ASP A 30 10.55 10.66 -24.59
N ILE A 31 10.89 9.65 -23.76
CA ILE A 31 12.00 9.77 -22.82
C ILE A 31 13.33 9.72 -23.59
N THR A 32 14.12 10.80 -23.49
CA THR A 32 15.43 10.87 -24.15
C THR A 32 16.50 10.09 -23.40
N VAL A 33 17.55 9.65 -24.11
CA VAL A 33 18.72 8.97 -23.53
C VAL A 33 19.38 9.82 -22.42
N GLN A 34 19.38 11.15 -22.57
CA GLN A 34 19.87 12.05 -21.53
C GLN A 34 19.00 12.03 -20.26
N GLN A 35 17.67 11.97 -20.39
CA GLN A 35 16.77 11.84 -19.25
C GLN A 35 16.95 10.49 -18.54
N VAL A 36 17.17 9.41 -19.29
CA VAL A 36 17.49 8.08 -18.74
C VAL A 36 18.75 8.14 -17.87
N MET A 37 19.84 8.74 -18.35
CA MET A 37 21.08 8.87 -17.56
C MET A 37 20.88 9.69 -16.27
N VAL A 38 20.15 10.81 -16.34
CA VAL A 38 19.83 11.63 -15.17
C VAL A 38 19.01 10.86 -14.14
N VAL A 39 18.02 10.09 -14.60
CA VAL A 39 17.18 9.24 -13.73
C VAL A 39 18.02 8.15 -13.06
N MET A 40 18.90 7.47 -13.81
CA MET A 40 19.78 6.42 -13.27
C MET A 40 20.71 6.96 -12.18
N GLU A 41 21.32 8.12 -12.41
CA GLU A 41 22.19 8.76 -11.42
C GLU A 41 21.40 9.18 -10.18
N LYS A 42 20.16 9.65 -10.36
CA LYS A 42 19.28 10.00 -9.25
C LYS A 42 18.85 8.78 -8.43
N ILE A 43 18.58 7.62 -9.05
CA ILE A 43 18.30 6.36 -8.34
C ILE A 43 19.44 6.01 -7.39
N ARG A 44 20.70 6.11 -7.85
CA ARG A 44 21.88 5.82 -7.02
C ARG A 44 21.98 6.78 -5.84
N LYS A 45 21.85 8.08 -6.09
CA LYS A 45 21.91 9.11 -5.04
C LYS A 45 20.80 8.96 -4.00
N GLU A 46 19.57 8.70 -4.43
CA GLU A 46 18.45 8.49 -3.53
C GLU A 46 18.62 7.21 -2.70
N THR A 47 19.12 6.13 -3.31
CA THR A 47 19.41 4.88 -2.60
C THR A 47 20.41 5.10 -1.46
N ALA A 48 21.51 5.81 -1.71
CA ALA A 48 22.48 6.17 -0.68
C ALA A 48 21.86 7.07 0.41
N THR A 49 21.04 8.03 0.00
CA THR A 49 20.34 8.97 0.89
C THR A 49 19.37 8.23 1.81
N ILE A 50 18.60 7.27 1.29
CA ILE A 50 17.66 6.43 2.04
C ILE A 50 18.41 5.61 3.08
N LYS A 51 19.53 4.96 2.70
CA LYS A 51 20.38 4.20 3.64
C LYS A 51 20.87 5.08 4.79
N SER A 52 21.37 6.28 4.49
CA SER A 52 21.84 7.23 5.50
C SER A 52 20.72 7.70 6.43
N LYS A 53 19.57 8.13 5.86
CA LYS A 53 18.39 8.54 6.64
C LYS A 53 17.85 7.42 7.52
N LEU A 54 17.86 6.17 7.04
CA LEU A 54 17.46 5.00 7.82
C LEU A 54 18.39 4.77 9.02
N LYS A 55 19.72 4.79 8.82
CA LYS A 55 20.68 4.69 9.93
C LYS A 55 20.45 5.76 10.98
N HIS A 56 20.37 7.02 10.55
CA HIS A 56 20.14 8.14 11.46
C HIS A 56 18.83 7.99 12.23
N ARG A 57 17.73 7.61 11.56
CA ARG A 57 16.44 7.38 12.22
C ARG A 57 16.51 6.23 13.22
N VAL A 58 17.16 5.12 12.89
CA VAL A 58 17.33 3.99 13.82
C VAL A 58 18.16 4.40 15.04
N PHE A 59 19.28 5.11 14.85
CA PHE A 59 20.12 5.56 15.96
C PHE A 59 19.44 6.63 16.83
N SER A 60 18.56 7.45 16.26
CA SER A 60 17.78 8.44 17.01
C SER A 60 16.65 7.83 17.84
N LEU A 61 16.28 6.57 17.58
CA LEU A 61 15.22 5.89 18.30
C LEU A 61 15.81 5.13 19.49
N THR A 62 15.27 5.40 20.67
CA THR A 62 15.71 4.74 21.91
C THR A 62 14.89 3.49 22.26
N ARG A 63 13.70 3.33 21.67
CA ARG A 63 12.80 2.21 21.96
C ARG A 63 12.87 1.16 20.87
N GLU A 64 13.28 -0.06 21.22
CA GLU A 64 13.38 -1.20 20.31
C GLU A 64 12.09 -1.46 19.52
N LYS A 65 10.93 -1.38 20.17
CA LYS A 65 9.62 -1.58 19.52
C LYS A 65 9.39 -0.57 18.37
N HIS A 66 9.85 0.68 18.53
CA HIS A 66 9.71 1.70 17.50
C HIS A 66 10.71 1.47 16.35
N ILE A 67 11.94 1.06 16.66
CA ILE A 67 12.94 0.65 15.66
C ILE A 67 12.38 -0.49 14.82
N ARG A 68 11.80 -1.51 15.47
CA ARG A 68 11.17 -2.65 14.81
C ARG A 68 10.06 -2.22 13.86
N ILE A 69 9.07 -1.45 14.34
CA ILE A 69 7.96 -0.99 13.50
C ILE A 69 8.45 -0.14 12.31
N LEU A 70 9.42 0.74 12.55
CA LEU A 70 10.01 1.56 11.48
C LEU A 70 10.62 0.68 10.39
N LEU A 71 11.48 -0.26 10.78
CA LEU A 71 12.19 -1.14 9.85
C LEU A 71 11.23 -2.11 9.13
N GLU A 72 10.28 -2.70 9.85
CA GLU A 72 9.26 -3.58 9.26
C GLU A 72 8.43 -2.85 8.19
N ASN A 73 8.02 -1.61 8.45
CA ASN A 73 7.25 -0.82 7.49
C ASN A 73 8.07 -0.46 6.24
N HIS A 74 9.35 -0.11 6.40
CA HIS A 74 10.22 0.20 5.26
C HIS A 74 10.53 -1.07 4.46
N TYR A 75 10.85 -2.17 5.13
CA TYR A 75 11.08 -3.47 4.51
C TYR A 75 9.86 -3.92 3.68
N ALA A 76 8.65 -3.86 4.26
CA ALA A 76 7.42 -4.20 3.54
C ALA A 76 7.18 -3.28 2.33
N SER A 77 7.43 -1.97 2.48
CA SER A 77 7.25 -1.01 1.38
C SER A 77 8.21 -1.28 0.21
N ILE A 78 9.47 -1.57 0.51
CA ILE A 78 10.48 -1.92 -0.52
C ILE A 78 10.09 -3.22 -1.22
N GLN A 79 9.60 -4.23 -0.50
CA GLN A 79 9.14 -5.48 -1.11
C GLN A 79 7.94 -5.29 -2.04
N ILE A 80 6.97 -4.45 -1.67
CA ILE A 80 5.82 -4.12 -2.53
C ILE A 80 6.32 -3.45 -3.81
N LEU A 81 7.20 -2.45 -3.66
CA LEU A 81 7.74 -1.70 -4.79
C LEU A 81 8.56 -2.61 -5.72
N LEU A 82 9.36 -3.52 -5.15
CA LEU A 82 10.12 -4.52 -5.90
C LEU A 82 9.18 -5.43 -6.69
N ALA A 83 8.12 -5.95 -6.07
CA ALA A 83 7.13 -6.79 -6.76
C ALA A 83 6.48 -6.05 -7.94
N GLN A 84 6.14 -4.76 -7.76
CA GLN A 84 5.59 -3.92 -8.83
C GLN A 84 6.58 -3.72 -9.98
N VAL A 85 7.85 -3.42 -9.68
CA VAL A 85 8.91 -3.25 -10.69
C VAL A 85 9.15 -4.54 -11.46
N THR A 86 9.27 -5.68 -10.77
CA THR A 86 9.46 -6.99 -11.41
C THR A 86 8.25 -7.41 -12.25
N GLN A 87 7.03 -7.11 -11.82
CA GLN A 87 5.81 -7.37 -12.61
C GLN A 87 5.79 -6.52 -13.90
N ARG A 88 6.15 -5.23 -13.81
CA ARG A 88 6.20 -4.33 -14.97
C ARG A 88 7.23 -4.77 -16.01
N LYS A 89 8.39 -5.24 -15.56
CA LYS A 89 9.44 -5.80 -16.44
C LYS A 89 8.96 -6.99 -17.28
N LYS A 90 7.90 -7.71 -16.84
CA LYS A 90 7.29 -8.83 -17.59
C LYS A 90 6.27 -8.39 -18.64
N ASN A 91 5.78 -7.14 -18.61
CA ASN A 91 4.84 -6.65 -19.60
C ASN A 91 5.54 -6.38 -20.93
N LYS A 92 4.97 -6.90 -22.03
CA LYS A 92 5.52 -6.81 -23.40
C LYS A 92 5.66 -5.37 -23.94
N THR A 93 5.10 -4.37 -23.25
CA THR A 93 5.13 -2.95 -23.62
C THR A 93 6.50 -2.29 -23.41
N PHE A 94 7.43 -2.92 -22.67
CA PHE A 94 8.76 -2.38 -22.37
C PHE A 94 9.86 -2.94 -23.31
N GLN A 95 9.66 -2.83 -24.63
CA GLN A 95 10.66 -3.26 -25.63
C GLN A 95 11.79 -2.25 -25.87
N GLN A 96 11.67 -1.02 -25.38
CA GLN A 96 12.78 -0.06 -25.45
C GLN A 96 13.89 -0.46 -24.46
N GLU A 97 15.08 -0.71 -25.00
CA GLU A 97 16.25 -1.18 -24.27
C GLU A 97 16.65 -0.25 -23.11
N ASP A 98 16.44 1.05 -23.28
CA ASP A 98 16.76 2.08 -22.28
C ASP A 98 15.85 2.02 -21.03
N LEU A 99 14.55 1.80 -21.22
CA LEU A 99 13.61 1.67 -20.09
C LEU A 99 13.87 0.40 -19.29
N LYS A 100 14.28 -0.67 -19.98
CA LYS A 100 14.67 -1.93 -19.35
C LYS A 100 15.91 -1.75 -18.48
N GLN A 101 16.85 -0.90 -18.88
CA GLN A 101 18.03 -0.56 -18.07
C GLN A 101 17.62 0.20 -16.79
N VAL A 102 16.73 1.19 -16.89
CA VAL A 102 16.23 1.93 -15.70
C VAL A 102 15.50 1.00 -14.75
N LEU A 103 14.60 0.14 -15.25
CA LEU A 103 13.87 -0.83 -14.44
C LEU A 103 14.82 -1.85 -13.77
N THR A 104 15.85 -2.29 -14.48
CA THR A 104 16.85 -3.22 -13.93
C THR A 104 17.70 -2.56 -12.87
N LEU A 105 18.10 -1.29 -13.05
CA LEU A 105 18.81 -0.54 -12.02
C LEU A 105 17.93 -0.27 -10.79
N LEU A 106 16.66 0.06 -11.00
CA LEU A 106 15.70 0.26 -9.93
C LEU A 106 15.47 -1.03 -9.14
N GLU A 107 15.27 -2.16 -9.82
CA GLU A 107 15.18 -3.49 -9.22
C GLU A 107 16.42 -3.81 -8.37
N ALA A 108 17.62 -3.62 -8.93
CA ALA A 108 18.87 -3.83 -8.22
C ALA A 108 19.02 -2.91 -6.99
N SER A 109 18.59 -1.65 -7.10
CA SER A 109 18.66 -0.68 -6.00
C SER A 109 17.69 -1.02 -4.86
N LEU A 110 16.49 -1.52 -5.19
CA LEU A 110 15.52 -1.99 -4.20
C LEU A 110 16.01 -3.28 -3.51
N GLN A 111 16.62 -4.20 -4.26
CA GLN A 111 17.26 -5.39 -3.69
C GLN A 111 18.41 -5.00 -2.76
N ASP A 112 19.27 -4.06 -3.16
CA ASP A 112 20.36 -3.54 -2.34
C ASP A 112 19.84 -2.87 -1.05
N LEU A 113 18.70 -2.16 -1.09
CA LEU A 113 18.05 -1.64 0.11
C LEU A 113 17.53 -2.76 1.02
N LEU A 114 16.97 -3.84 0.48
CA LEU A 114 16.55 -5.00 1.27
C LEU A 114 17.74 -5.70 1.92
N SER A 115 18.80 -6.00 1.16
CA SER A 115 20.01 -6.63 1.67
C SER A 115 20.71 -5.75 2.71
N PHE A 116 20.69 -4.44 2.54
CA PHE A 116 21.16 -3.50 3.54
C PHE A 116 20.36 -3.61 4.84
N LEU A 117 19.02 -3.63 4.75
CA LEU A 117 18.16 -3.77 5.92
C LEU A 117 18.36 -5.11 6.64
N GLU A 118 18.43 -6.19 5.88
CA GLU A 118 18.64 -7.55 6.38
C GLU A 118 19.99 -7.68 7.08
N THR A 119 21.07 -7.16 6.47
CA THR A 119 22.42 -7.23 7.06
C THR A 119 22.56 -6.35 8.30
N TRP A 120 22.15 -5.07 8.22
CA TRP A 120 22.40 -4.09 9.30
C TRP A 120 21.39 -4.16 10.43
N PHE A 121 20.19 -4.66 10.16
CA PHE A 121 19.10 -4.66 11.14
C PHE A 121 18.46 -6.03 11.34
N ALA A 122 19.17 -7.12 11.02
CA ALA A 122 18.76 -8.51 11.25
C ALA A 122 18.12 -8.72 12.63
N ARG A 123 18.76 -8.17 13.69
CA ARG A 123 18.30 -8.30 15.08
C ARG A 123 16.88 -7.75 15.31
N TYR A 124 16.48 -6.75 14.52
CA TYR A 124 15.17 -6.12 14.62
C TYR A 124 14.16 -6.69 13.62
N LEU A 125 14.64 -7.18 12.47
CA LEU A 125 13.84 -7.82 11.44
C LEU A 125 13.74 -9.31 11.76
N ASN A 126 12.75 -9.67 12.57
CA ASN A 126 12.50 -11.07 12.88
C ASN A 126 11.91 -11.78 11.63
N LEU A 127 12.79 -12.21 10.72
CA LEU A 127 12.46 -12.70 9.36
C LEU A 127 11.45 -13.86 9.39
N GLU A 128 11.49 -14.70 10.42
CA GLU A 128 10.53 -15.80 10.63
C GLU A 128 9.11 -15.29 11.00
N GLN A 129 9.00 -14.18 11.74
CA GLN A 129 7.72 -13.53 12.00
C GLN A 129 7.23 -12.73 10.79
N LEU A 130 8.14 -12.23 9.95
CA LEU A 130 7.81 -11.55 8.69
C LEU A 130 7.26 -12.52 7.64
N SER A 131 7.82 -13.73 7.51
CA SER A 131 7.28 -14.80 6.65
C SER A 131 5.95 -15.36 7.18
N LYS A 132 5.74 -15.42 8.49
CA LYS A 132 4.42 -15.75 9.10
C LYS A 132 3.40 -14.63 8.92
N ARG A 133 3.81 -13.35 8.99
CA ARG A 133 2.96 -12.19 8.64
C ARG A 133 2.62 -12.15 7.14
N ARG A 134 3.43 -12.72 6.25
CA ARG A 134 3.08 -12.92 4.83
C ARG A 134 1.89 -13.87 4.59
N ARG A 135 1.52 -14.73 5.56
CA ARG A 135 0.25 -15.49 5.46
C ARG A 135 -0.99 -14.62 5.69
N ASN A 136 -0.86 -13.48 6.36
CA ASN A 136 -1.84 -12.41 6.24
C ASN A 136 -1.50 -11.60 4.99
N LYS A 137 -1.79 -12.20 3.82
CA LYS A 137 -1.83 -11.50 2.53
C LYS A 137 -2.49 -10.13 2.76
N ILE A 138 -1.81 -9.04 2.42
CA ILE A 138 -2.52 -8.00 1.69
C ILE A 138 -2.82 -8.70 0.37
N PRO A 139 -4.07 -9.07 0.08
CA PRO A 139 -4.37 -9.69 -1.19
C PRO A 139 -4.01 -8.65 -2.25
N ILE A 140 -3.02 -8.98 -3.07
CA ILE A 140 -3.01 -8.49 -4.44
C ILE A 140 -4.05 -9.38 -5.13
N THR A 141 -5.33 -9.15 -4.83
CA THR A 141 -6.43 -9.79 -5.54
C THR A 141 -6.44 -9.17 -6.93
N SER A 142 -6.36 -9.99 -7.96
CA SER A 142 -6.68 -9.54 -9.31
C SER A 142 -8.10 -8.93 -9.30
N PRO A 143 -8.41 -7.99 -10.20
CA PRO A 143 -9.75 -7.38 -10.28
C PRO A 143 -10.91 -8.40 -10.33
N GLU A 144 -10.64 -9.61 -10.80
CA GLU A 144 -11.59 -10.71 -11.00
C GLU A 144 -12.04 -11.41 -9.70
N GLU A 145 -11.33 -11.26 -8.59
CA GLU A 145 -11.64 -11.93 -7.31
C GLU A 145 -12.35 -11.02 -6.29
N LYS A 146 -12.59 -9.75 -6.62
CA LYS A 146 -13.24 -8.80 -5.70
C LYS A 146 -14.76 -8.94 -5.69
N ILE A 147 -15.36 -8.86 -4.51
CA ILE A 147 -16.81 -8.87 -4.34
C ILE A 147 -17.34 -7.46 -4.65
N LEU A 148 -18.26 -7.35 -5.60
CA LEU A 148 -18.94 -6.10 -5.92
C LEU A 148 -20.01 -5.78 -4.85
N CYS A 149 -19.76 -4.72 -4.09
CA CYS A 149 -20.71 -4.16 -3.14
C CYS A 149 -21.57 -3.11 -3.84
N SER A 150 -22.90 -3.29 -3.85
CA SER A 150 -23.84 -2.36 -4.47
C SER A 150 -23.96 -1.03 -3.72
N LEU A 151 -23.50 -0.96 -2.47
CA LEU A 151 -23.43 0.25 -1.66
C LEU A 151 -22.27 1.14 -2.09
N SER A 152 -22.41 2.45 -1.87
CA SER A 152 -21.30 3.38 -2.05
C SER A 152 -20.16 3.07 -1.07
N THR A 153 -18.99 3.64 -1.35
CA THR A 153 -17.81 3.54 -0.47
C THR A 153 -18.13 4.00 0.96
N ASP A 154 -18.95 5.04 1.09
CA ASP A 154 -19.23 5.72 2.36
C ASP A 154 -20.32 4.97 3.14
N GLN A 155 -21.32 4.45 2.43
CA GLN A 155 -22.36 3.56 2.98
C GLN A 155 -21.77 2.22 3.45
N THR A 156 -20.84 1.64 2.68
CA THR A 156 -20.13 0.40 3.06
C THR A 156 -19.32 0.63 4.33
N ALA A 157 -18.66 1.78 4.44
CA ALA A 157 -17.88 2.14 5.61
C ALA A 157 -18.75 2.27 6.87
N LEU A 158 -19.97 2.82 6.74
CA LEU A 158 -20.96 2.89 7.82
C LEU A 158 -21.39 1.50 8.31
N VAL A 159 -21.71 0.59 7.39
CA VAL A 159 -22.13 -0.78 7.74
C VAL A 159 -21.00 -1.53 8.45
N LEU A 160 -19.78 -1.46 7.93
CA LEU A 160 -18.62 -2.10 8.55
C LEU A 160 -18.31 -1.54 9.95
N ARG A 161 -18.49 -0.22 10.13
CA ARG A 161 -18.36 0.43 11.43
C ARG A 161 -19.41 -0.07 12.41
N ALA A 162 -20.68 -0.08 12.02
CA ALA A 162 -21.76 -0.57 12.88
C ALA A 162 -21.55 -2.04 13.29
N ALA A 163 -21.07 -2.88 12.36
CA ALA A 163 -20.78 -4.28 12.63
C ALA A 163 -19.58 -4.50 13.59
N ASP A 164 -18.54 -3.66 13.51
CA ASP A 164 -17.42 -3.68 14.47
C ASP A 164 -17.83 -3.16 15.86
N GLU A 165 -18.58 -2.04 15.91
CA GLU A 165 -19.06 -1.44 17.16
C GLU A 165 -20.04 -2.36 17.91
N LEU A 166 -20.93 -3.05 17.18
CA LEU A 166 -21.82 -4.09 17.72
C LEU A 166 -21.09 -5.41 18.02
N ARG A 167 -19.78 -5.50 17.78
CA ARG A 167 -18.94 -6.69 18.00
C ARG A 167 -19.40 -7.94 17.25
N ILE A 168 -20.16 -7.76 16.17
CA ILE A 168 -20.49 -8.82 15.22
C ILE A 168 -19.20 -9.26 14.51
N LEU A 169 -18.33 -8.30 14.19
CA LEU A 169 -16.98 -8.56 13.67
C LEU A 169 -15.97 -8.54 14.82
N LYS A 170 -15.29 -9.66 15.08
CA LYS A 170 -14.27 -9.77 16.13
C LYS A 170 -12.88 -9.45 15.59
N ALA A 171 -12.38 -8.24 15.86
CA ALA A 171 -11.04 -7.83 15.49
C ALA A 171 -10.34 -6.99 16.59
N LYS A 172 -9.00 -6.92 16.51
CA LYS A 172 -8.17 -6.14 17.45
C LYS A 172 -8.43 -4.62 17.43
N SER A 173 -9.03 -4.11 16.34
CA SER A 173 -9.45 -2.72 16.19
C SER A 173 -10.29 -2.54 14.92
N MET A 174 -11.09 -1.48 14.86
CA MET A 174 -11.80 -1.05 13.66
C MET A 174 -10.87 -0.92 12.45
N ARG A 175 -9.65 -0.38 12.64
CA ARG A 175 -8.65 -0.32 11.57
C ARG A 175 -8.29 -1.71 11.02
N SER A 176 -8.24 -2.72 11.88
CA SER A 176 -8.01 -4.10 11.46
C SER A 176 -9.16 -4.63 10.63
N VAL A 177 -10.41 -4.33 10.98
CA VAL A 177 -11.59 -4.70 10.18
C VAL A 177 -11.48 -4.13 8.76
N PHE A 178 -11.25 -2.82 8.66
CA PHE A 178 -11.13 -2.16 7.35
C PHE A 178 -9.95 -2.68 6.54
N LYS A 179 -8.78 -2.88 7.16
CA LYS A 179 -7.59 -3.40 6.47
C LYS A 179 -7.76 -4.84 5.98
N THR A 180 -8.59 -5.64 6.66
CA THR A 180 -8.83 -7.04 6.31
C THR A 180 -9.93 -7.19 5.26
N ILE A 181 -11.01 -6.42 5.34
CA ILE A 181 -12.20 -6.62 4.50
C ILE A 181 -12.14 -5.78 3.21
N VAL A 182 -11.74 -4.50 3.31
CA VAL A 182 -11.81 -3.54 2.18
C VAL A 182 -11.00 -3.98 0.94
N PRO A 183 -9.82 -4.62 1.04
CA PRO A 183 -9.08 -5.07 -0.15
C PRO A 183 -9.82 -6.08 -1.03
N TYR A 184 -10.85 -6.75 -0.49
CA TYR A 184 -11.67 -7.73 -1.21
C TYR A 184 -12.99 -7.15 -1.73
N LEU A 185 -13.23 -5.85 -1.54
CA LEU A 185 -14.45 -5.19 -1.97
C LEU A 185 -14.18 -4.26 -3.16
N ALA A 186 -15.15 -4.18 -4.06
CA ALA A 186 -15.26 -3.18 -5.11
C ALA A 186 -16.65 -2.51 -5.03
N THR A 187 -16.80 -1.32 -5.60
CA THR A 187 -18.09 -0.65 -5.77
C THR A 187 -18.31 -0.31 -7.25
N PRO A 188 -19.56 -0.09 -7.72
CA PRO A 188 -19.84 0.22 -9.12
C PRO A 188 -19.01 1.37 -9.70
N HIS A 189 -18.61 2.32 -8.85
CA HIS A 189 -17.87 3.52 -9.25
C HIS A 189 -16.37 3.46 -8.91
N ARG A 190 -15.91 2.45 -8.16
CA ARG A 190 -14.53 2.38 -7.67
C ARG A 190 -14.08 0.95 -7.37
N GLN A 191 -13.11 0.47 -8.16
CA GLN A 191 -12.52 -0.86 -8.01
C GLN A 191 -11.44 -0.92 -6.92
N ASP A 192 -10.67 0.16 -6.73
CA ASP A 192 -9.63 0.25 -5.71
C ASP A 192 -10.06 1.15 -4.55
N LEU A 193 -10.46 0.49 -3.45
CA LEU A 193 -10.92 1.13 -2.23
C LEU A 193 -9.76 1.33 -1.24
N SER A 194 -9.54 2.59 -0.85
CA SER A 194 -8.56 2.93 0.19
C SER A 194 -9.15 2.74 1.58
N TYR A 195 -8.68 1.71 2.31
CA TYR A 195 -9.17 1.42 3.66
C TYR A 195 -8.99 2.59 4.64
N ASP A 196 -7.92 3.39 4.50
CA ASP A 196 -7.69 4.55 5.37
C ASP A 196 -8.69 5.68 5.06
N SER A 197 -9.07 5.85 3.79
CA SER A 197 -10.08 6.82 3.36
C SER A 197 -11.49 6.41 3.79
N LEU A 198 -11.86 5.13 3.59
CA LEU A 198 -13.15 4.60 4.06
C LEU A 198 -13.29 4.75 5.57
N ARG A 199 -12.23 4.42 6.31
CA ARG A 199 -12.23 4.53 7.77
C ARG A 199 -12.43 5.97 8.24
N ALA A 200 -11.75 6.93 7.60
CA ALA A 200 -11.87 8.34 7.97
C ALA A 200 -13.32 8.83 7.79
N LYS A 201 -13.95 8.47 6.67
CA LYS A 201 -15.34 8.83 6.37
C LYS A 201 -16.37 8.13 7.26
N ALA A 202 -16.10 6.90 7.70
CA ALA A 202 -16.95 6.21 8.66
C ALA A 202 -17.15 7.01 9.97
N TYR A 203 -16.20 7.87 10.36
CA TYR A 203 -16.31 8.68 11.57
C TYR A 203 -17.22 9.90 11.43
N THR A 204 -17.40 10.42 10.22
CA THR A 204 -18.20 11.63 9.92
C THR A 204 -19.23 11.32 8.84
N PRO A 205 -20.24 10.50 9.12
CA PRO A 205 -21.21 10.09 8.12
C PRO A 205 -22.19 11.22 7.77
N GLU A 206 -22.39 11.41 6.47
CA GLU A 206 -23.44 12.29 5.95
C GLU A 206 -24.83 11.69 6.21
N GLU A 207 -25.83 12.55 6.45
CA GLU A 207 -27.18 12.10 6.80
C GLU A 207 -27.80 11.22 5.71
N LYS A 208 -27.59 11.61 4.44
CA LYS A 208 -28.03 10.85 3.27
C LYS A 208 -27.44 9.43 3.22
N ASP A 209 -26.17 9.26 3.58
CA ASP A 209 -25.53 7.94 3.58
C ASP A 209 -26.06 7.06 4.71
N LYS A 210 -26.43 7.65 5.86
CA LYS A 210 -27.09 6.92 6.95
C LYS A 210 -28.45 6.41 6.51
N GLU A 211 -29.27 7.26 5.91
CA GLU A 211 -30.61 6.88 5.42
C GLU A 211 -30.53 5.71 4.44
N ILE A 212 -29.62 5.78 3.46
CA ILE A 212 -29.42 4.72 2.47
C ILE A 212 -28.92 3.42 3.13
N ALA A 213 -27.95 3.51 4.05
CA ALA A 213 -27.45 2.34 4.77
C ALA A 213 -28.55 1.67 5.61
N ILE A 214 -29.35 2.46 6.33
CA ILE A 214 -30.48 1.95 7.13
C ILE A 214 -31.50 1.26 6.23
N ALA A 215 -31.90 1.88 5.11
CA ALA A 215 -32.87 1.29 4.18
C ALA A 215 -32.40 -0.07 3.63
N GLN A 216 -31.10 -0.21 3.32
CA GLN A 216 -30.56 -1.50 2.85
C GLN A 216 -30.49 -2.54 3.97
N LEU A 217 -30.14 -2.16 5.20
CA LEU A 217 -30.19 -3.06 6.35
C LEU A 217 -31.63 -3.52 6.65
N GLN A 218 -32.63 -2.65 6.51
CA GLN A 218 -34.04 -3.04 6.64
C GLN A 218 -34.46 -4.06 5.58
N ARG A 219 -33.99 -3.90 4.33
CA ARG A 219 -34.21 -4.91 3.28
C ARG A 219 -33.56 -6.25 3.63
N MET A 220 -32.36 -6.24 4.19
CA MET A 220 -31.71 -7.46 4.70
C MET A 220 -32.54 -8.11 5.80
N ILE A 221 -33.03 -7.34 6.78
CA ILE A 221 -33.89 -7.87 7.85
C ILE A 221 -35.14 -8.52 7.27
N LYS A 222 -35.81 -7.86 6.32
CA LYS A 222 -36.99 -8.42 5.65
C LYS A 222 -36.64 -9.75 4.96
N LYS A 223 -35.52 -9.79 4.24
CA LYS A 223 -35.08 -11.01 3.54
C LYS A 223 -34.74 -12.15 4.51
N ILE A 224 -34.10 -11.84 5.64
CA ILE A 224 -33.78 -12.82 6.68
C ILE A 224 -35.05 -13.40 7.31
N LYS A 225 -36.10 -12.60 7.48
CA LYS A 225 -37.40 -13.08 7.99
C LYS A 225 -38.14 -14.00 7.00
N GLU A 226 -37.75 -14.00 5.73
CA GLU A 226 -38.30 -14.89 4.70
C GLU A 226 -37.54 -16.22 4.59
N TYR A 227 -36.38 -16.36 5.26
CA TYR A 227 -35.64 -17.62 5.36
C TYR A 227 -36.27 -18.56 6.38
#